data_AF-A0A953G6Z8-F1
#
_entry.id   AF-A0A953G6Z8-F1
#
_cell.length_a   1.000
_cell.length_b   1.000
_cell.length_c   1.000
_cell.angle_alpha   90.00
_cell.angle_beta   90.00
_cell.angle_gamma   90.00
#
_symmetry.space_group_name_H-M   'P 1'
#
loop_
_entity.id
_entity.type
_entity.pdbx_description
1 polymer ?
#
loop_
_entity_poly.entity_id
_entity_poly.type
_entity_poly.pdbx_seq_one_letter_code
_entity_poly.pdbx_strand_id
1 'polypeptide(L)' 'MNLPFDRKVFDKSFVYAIMLALIGWVIIYIIWGEFTTADIIGMLFAVPILSYLIHVLMLFNKD' A
#
# COMPACT_ATOMS: atom_id res chain seq x y z
N MET A 1 -3.47 -23.55 2.64
CA MET A 1 -3.52 -22.45 1.66
C MET A 1 -2.09 -21.95 1.47
N ASN A 2 -1.49 -22.16 0.30
CA ASN A 2 -0.24 -21.50 -0.07
C ASN A 2 -0.61 -20.19 -0.78
N LEU A 3 -0.40 -19.08 -0.09
CA LEU A 3 -0.56 -17.77 -0.70
C LEU A 3 0.61 -17.55 -1.67
N PRO A 4 0.35 -17.13 -2.91
CA PRO A 4 1.42 -16.87 -3.87
C PRO A 4 2.28 -15.72 -3.32
N PHE A 5 3.59 -15.96 -3.18
CA PHE A 5 4.52 -14.99 -2.62
C PHE A 5 5.88 -15.05 -3.33
N ASP A 6 6.25 -13.95 -3.99
CA ASP A 6 7.59 -13.70 -4.53
C ASP A 6 8.15 -12.45 -3.86
N ARG A 7 9.27 -12.60 -3.16
CA ARG A 7 9.89 -11.51 -2.41
C ARG A 7 10.29 -10.32 -3.29
N LYS A 8 10.86 -10.57 -4.47
CA LYS A 8 11.32 -9.49 -5.37
C LYS A 8 10.15 -8.71 -5.94
N VAL A 9 9.04 -9.38 -6.23
CA VAL A 9 7.81 -8.73 -6.67
C VAL A 9 7.21 -7.94 -5.51
N PHE A 10 7.17 -8.53 -4.31
CA PHE A 10 6.59 -7.90 -3.13
C PHE A 10 7.32 -6.61 -2.75
N ASP A 11 8.65 -6.61 -2.77
CA ASP A 11 9.46 -5.42 -2.49
C ASP A 11 9.10 -4.26 -3.45
N LYS A 12 8.89 -4.55 -4.75
CA LYS A 12 8.42 -3.54 -5.71
C LYS A 12 6.99 -3.08 -5.42
N SER A 13 6.08 -4.02 -5.14
CA SER A 13 4.69 -3.74 -4.80
C SER A 13 4.55 -2.90 -3.53
N PHE A 14 5.43 -3.11 -2.55
CA PHE A 14 5.52 -2.33 -1.32
C PHE A 14 5.95 -0.88 -1.60
N VAL A 15 6.93 -0.67 -2.49
CA VAL A 15 7.32 0.68 -2.92
C VAL A 15 6.15 1.41 -3.59
N TYR A 16 5.37 0.74 -4.45
CA TYR A 16 4.16 1.33 -5.03
C TYR A 16 3.11 1.70 -3.97
N ALA A 17 2.87 0.81 -2.99
CA ALA A 17 1.93 1.07 -1.91
C ALA A 17 2.37 2.26 -1.04
N ILE A 18 3.67 2.40 -0.74
CA ILE A 18 4.21 3.56 -0.01
C ILE A 18 4.03 4.84 -0.83
N MET A 19 4.34 4.83 -2.12
CA MET A 19 4.14 6.02 -2.96
C MET A 19 2.68 6.47 -2.98
N LEU A 20 1.73 5.53 -3.08
CA LEU A 20 0.30 5.81 -2.97
C LEU A 20 -0.08 6.35 -1.59
N ALA A 21 0.49 5.80 -0.51
CA ALA A 21 0.26 6.29 0.84
C ALA A 21 0.70 7.74 1.00
N LEU A 22 1.88 8.10 0.49
CA LEU A 22 2.37 9.48 0.53
C LEU A 22 1.45 10.44 -0.22
N ILE A 23 0.92 10.03 -1.39
CA ILE A 23 -0.08 10.81 -2.12
C ILE A 23 -1.36 10.97 -1.28
N GLY A 24 -1.83 9.88 -0.64
CA GLY A 24 -2.97 9.90 0.27
C GLY A 24 -2.78 10.88 1.43
N TRP A 25 -1.61 10.89 2.07
CA TRP A 25 -1.26 11.84 3.12
C TRP A 25 -1.32 13.29 2.64
N VAL A 26 -0.77 13.58 1.46
CA VAL A 26 -0.84 14.92 0.86
C VAL A 26 -2.29 15.34 0.64
N ILE A 27 -3.13 14.44 0.12
CA ILE A 27 -4.56 14.73 -0.13
C ILE A 27 -5.30 14.99 1.18
N ILE A 28 -5.13 14.15 2.21
CA ILE A 28 -5.79 14.33 3.51
C ILE A 28 -5.41 15.70 4.10
N TYR A 29 -4.13 16.05 4.06
CA TYR A 29 -3.66 17.33 4.57
C TYR A 29 -4.23 18.53 3.81
N ILE A 30 -4.31 18.44 2.48
CA ILE A 30 -4.86 19.53 1.65
C ILE A 30 -6.34 19.78 1.99
N ILE A 31 -7.11 18.73 2.27
CA ILE A 31 -8.54 18.84 2.48
C ILE A 31 -8.84 19.26 3.93
N TRP A 32 -8.24 18.60 4.92
CA TRP A 32 -8.56 18.81 6.35
C TRP A 32 -7.55 19.64 7.13
N GLY A 33 -6.36 19.91 6.60
CA GLY A 33 -5.33 20.72 7.25
C GLY A 33 -4.62 20.04 8.43
N GLU A 34 -5.00 18.82 8.77
CA GLU A 34 -4.43 18.06 9.88
C GLU A 34 -4.46 16.55 9.62
N PHE A 35 -3.73 15.82 10.47
CA PHE A 35 -3.71 14.36 10.49
C PHE A 35 -4.25 13.87 11.81
N THR A 36 -5.19 12.95 11.77
CA THR A 36 -5.74 12.32 12.97
C THR A 36 -5.01 11.02 13.27
N THR A 37 -5.11 10.55 14.51
CA THR A 37 -4.61 9.22 14.89
C THR A 37 -5.28 8.10 14.09
N ALA A 38 -6.55 8.29 13.69
CA ALA A 38 -7.27 7.34 12.86
C ALA A 38 -6.61 7.19 11.47
N ASP A 39 -6.13 8.28 10.88
CA ASP A 39 -5.43 8.25 9.59
C ASP A 39 -4.12 7.46 9.68
N ILE A 40 -3.35 7.68 10.76
CA ILE A 40 -2.08 6.99 10.99
C ILE A 40 -2.31 5.48 11.15
N ILE A 41 -3.27 5.10 12.00
CA ILE A 41 -3.61 3.70 12.25
C ILE A 41 -4.14 3.07 10.96
N GLY A 42 -5.06 3.75 10.27
CA GLY A 42 -5.61 3.27 9.00
C GLY A 42 -4.50 3.01 7.96
N MET A 43 -3.55 3.93 7.83
CA MET A 43 -2.44 3.80 6.89
C MET A 43 -1.50 2.64 7.26
N LEU A 44 -1.24 2.43 8.55
CA LEU A 44 -0.40 1.33 9.05
C LEU A 44 -0.91 -0.05 8.57
N PHE A 45 -2.23 -0.24 8.54
CA PHE A 45 -2.85 -1.47 8.07
C PHE A 45 -3.07 -1.47 6.56
N ALA A 46 -3.46 -0.34 5.98
CA ALA A 46 -3.75 -0.24 4.55
C ALA A 46 -2.51 -0.47 3.67
N VAL A 47 -1.33 0.01 4.08
CA VAL A 47 -0.10 -0.14 3.27
C VAL A 47 0.30 -1.61 3.08
N PRO A 48 0.44 -2.45 4.12
CA PRO A 48 0.73 -3.87 3.96
C PRO A 48 -0.33 -4.61 3.14
N ILE A 49 -1.62 -4.31 3.37
CA ILE A 49 -2.73 -4.95 2.66
C ILE A 49 -2.67 -4.61 1.16
N LEU A 50 -2.54 -3.32 0.83
CA LEU A 50 -2.46 -2.85 -0.55
C LEU A 50 -1.20 -3.36 -1.25
N SER A 51 -0.06 -3.37 -0.56
CA SER A 51 1.18 -3.93 -1.07
C SER A 51 1.02 -5.40 -1.48
N TYR A 52 0.37 -6.21 -0.64
CA TYR A 52 0.09 -7.61 -0.98
C TYR A 52 -0.89 -7.74 -2.16
N LEU A 53 -1.90 -6.88 -2.23
CA LEU A 53 -2.84 -6.82 -3.35
C LEU A 53 -2.14 -6.51 -4.68
N ILE A 54 -1.29 -5.48 -4.70
CA ILE A 54 -0.46 -5.12 -5.87
C ILE A 54 0.48 -6.28 -6.23
N HIS A 55 1.07 -6.94 -5.23
CA HIS A 55 1.94 -8.09 -5.42
C HIS A 55 1.22 -9.24 -6.13
N VAL A 56 0.02 -9.60 -5.68
CA VAL A 56 -0.79 -10.65 -6.31
C VAL A 56 -1.19 -10.26 -7.74
N LEU A 57 -1.59 -9.01 -7.98
CA LEU A 57 -1.89 -8.51 -9.33
C LEU A 57 -0.68 -8.58 -10.27
N MET A 58 0.50 -8.25 -9.76
CA MET A 58 1.75 -8.33 -10.52
C MET A 58 2.16 -9.76 -10.82
N LEU A 59 1.88 -10.70 -9.93
CA LEU A 59 2.08 -12.12 -10.21
C LEU A 59 1.14 -12.60 -11.32
N PHE A 60 -0.14 -12.28 -11.25
CA PHE A 60 -1.11 -12.64 -12.28
C PHE A 60 -0.82 -12.05 -13.65
N ASN A 61 -0.24 -10.85 -13.73
CA ASN A 61 0.11 -10.20 -14.99
C ASN A 61 1.48 -10.60 -15.54
N LYS A 62 2.22 -11.48 -14.83
CA LYS A 62 3.52 -12.00 -15.25
C LYS A 62 3.39 -13.35 -15.98
N ASP A 63 2.25 -14.01 -15.80
CA ASP A 63 1.78 -15.17 -16.56
C ASP A 63 1.04 -14.72 -17.84
#